data_AF-A0A6G6KBC9-F1
#
_entry.id   AF-A0A6G6KBC9-F1
#
_cell.length_a   1.000
_cell.length_b   1.000
_cell.length_c   1.000
_cell.angle_alpha   90.00
_cell.angle_beta   90.00
_cell.angle_gamma   90.00
#
_symmetry.space_group_name_H-M   'P 1'
#
loop_
_entity.id
_entity.type
_entity.pdbx_description
1 polymer ?
#
loop_
_entity_poly.entity_id
_entity_poly.type
_entity_poly.pdbx_seq_one_letter_code
_entity_poly.pdbx_strand_id
1 'polypeptide(L)'
;MTPEEKKEVIYEAILKMVIWDEPKEAIFKKLFVNGFEGAEGEGMYRQARSERIASIRGDCAKKAGFGLLWFAGAAGLFSAFWYGVGGITRNVLMIVWVCAAIGAWKTIGGLVGIATAAYKRGSLADMD
;
A
#
# COMPACT_ATOMS: atom_id res chain seq x y z
N MET A 1 5.76 35.40 1.10
CA MET A 1 5.99 33.95 1.17
C MET A 1 7.30 33.74 1.91
N THR A 2 7.25 33.07 3.05
CA THR A 2 8.46 32.75 3.81
C THR A 2 9.26 31.66 3.06
N PRO A 3 10.57 31.53 3.32
CA PRO A 3 11.38 30.47 2.72
C PRO A 3 10.82 29.06 2.98
N GLU A 4 10.21 28.84 4.14
CA GLU A 4 9.57 27.59 4.54
C GLU A 4 8.29 27.29 3.73
N GLU A 5 7.41 28.29 3.55
CA GLU A 5 6.20 28.13 2.74
C GLU A 5 6.53 27.78 1.28
N LYS A 6 7.59 28.38 0.72
CA LYS A 6 8.05 28.07 -0.63
C LYS A 6 8.52 26.61 -0.74
N LYS A 7 9.21 26.12 0.29
CA LYS A 7 9.73 24.74 0.37
C LYS A 7 8.60 23.72 0.43
N GLU A 8 7.56 23.96 1.23
CA GLU A 8 6.39 23.09 1.33
C GLU A 8 5.63 22.98 0.02
N VAL A 9 5.35 24.11 -0.65
CA VAL A 9 4.62 24.11 -1.93
C VAL A 9 5.38 23.33 -3.02
N ILE A 10 6.69 23.49 -3.06
CA ILE A 10 7.52 22.74 -4.01
C ILE A 10 7.57 21.26 -3.62
N TYR A 11 7.73 20.96 -2.34
CA TYR A 11 7.70 19.58 -1.85
C TYR A 11 6.40 18.87 -2.23
N GLU A 12 5.25 19.51 -2.05
CA GLU A 12 3.95 18.94 -2.43
C GLU A 12 3.85 18.69 -3.94
N ALA A 13 4.39 19.60 -4.75
CA ALA A 13 4.45 19.41 -6.20
C ALA A 13 5.35 18.23 -6.59
N ILE A 14 6.49 18.04 -5.92
CA ILE A 14 7.41 16.92 -6.13
C ILE A 14 6.81 15.60 -5.67
N LEU A 15 6.13 15.60 -4.51
CA LEU A 15 5.39 14.46 -4.01
C LEU A 15 4.35 13.99 -5.03
N LYS A 16 3.56 14.91 -5.61
CA LYS A 16 2.62 14.58 -6.68
C LYS A 16 3.34 13.95 -7.88
N MET A 17 4.41 14.56 -8.39
CA MET A 17 5.16 13.99 -9.52
C MET A 17 5.69 12.58 -9.23
N VAL A 18 6.20 12.34 -8.01
CA VAL A 18 6.65 11.02 -7.57
C VAL A 18 5.49 10.02 -7.49
N ILE A 19 4.35 10.43 -6.92
CA ILE A 19 3.12 9.62 -6.83
C ILE A 19 2.65 9.18 -8.22
N TRP A 20 2.71 10.08 -9.21
CA TRP A 20 2.36 9.83 -10.62
C TRP A 20 3.44 9.08 -11.42
N ASP A 21 4.55 8.69 -10.78
CA ASP A 21 5.69 8.01 -11.41
C ASP A 21 6.32 8.79 -12.56
N GLU A 22 6.38 10.12 -12.43
CA GLU A 22 7.10 10.97 -13.38
C GLU A 22 8.60 10.64 -13.40
N PRO A 23 9.26 10.80 -14.57
CA PRO A 23 10.68 10.49 -14.71
C PRO A 23 11.52 11.33 -13.74
N LYS A 24 12.53 10.69 -13.15
CA LYS A 24 13.44 11.31 -12.17
C LYS A 24 14.04 12.61 -12.72
N GLU A 25 14.38 12.65 -13.99
CA GLU A 25 14.97 13.80 -14.66
C GLU A 25 14.04 15.03 -14.63
N ALA A 26 12.73 14.83 -14.81
CA ALA A 26 11.74 15.91 -14.74
C ALA A 26 11.61 16.47 -13.32
N ILE A 27 11.65 15.58 -12.32
CA ILE A 27 11.58 15.93 -10.90
C ILE A 27 12.82 16.74 -10.48
N PHE A 28 14.01 16.28 -10.83
CA PHE A 28 15.26 16.99 -10.53
C PHE A 28 15.39 18.31 -11.31
N LYS A 29 14.91 18.37 -12.56
CA LYS A 29 14.83 19.64 -13.31
C LYS A 29 13.94 20.65 -12.59
N LYS A 30 12.81 20.22 -12.03
CA LYS A 30 11.90 21.11 -11.29
C LYS A 30 12.50 21.57 -9.96
N LEU A 31 13.21 20.69 -9.24
CA LEU A 31 13.96 21.06 -8.03
C LEU A 31 15.05 22.09 -8.34
N PHE A 32 15.83 21.86 -9.40
CA PHE A 32 16.88 22.76 -9.88
C PHE A 32 16.34 24.15 -10.24
N VAL A 33 15.27 24.23 -11.05
CA VAL A 33 14.65 25.50 -11.46
C VAL A 33 14.15 26.32 -10.25
N ASN A 34 13.83 25.65 -9.15
CA ASN A 34 13.36 26.33 -7.93
C ASN A 34 14.47 26.63 -6.91
N GLY A 35 15.73 26.32 -7.22
CA GLY A 35 16.90 26.60 -6.39
C GLY A 35 17.23 25.52 -5.35
N PHE A 36 16.67 24.32 -5.48
CA PHE A 36 16.97 23.18 -4.62
C PHE A 36 17.91 22.22 -5.36
N GLU A 37 19.22 22.40 -5.15
CA GLU A 37 20.27 21.64 -5.84
C GLU A 37 21.02 20.69 -4.89
N GLY A 38 21.72 19.71 -5.47
CA GLY A 38 22.59 18.80 -4.74
C GLY A 38 21.87 18.01 -3.63
N ALA A 39 22.47 18.01 -2.44
CA ALA A 39 22.01 17.19 -1.31
C ALA A 39 20.60 17.55 -0.82
N GLU A 40 20.18 18.83 -0.93
CA GLU A 40 18.85 19.26 -0.48
C GLU A 40 17.76 18.76 -1.43
N GLY A 41 17.96 18.89 -2.74
CA GLY A 41 17.04 18.34 -3.75
C GLY A 41 16.95 16.81 -3.71
N GLU A 42 18.09 16.12 -3.52
CA GLU A 42 18.09 14.66 -3.33
C GLU A 42 17.35 14.24 -2.06
N GLY A 43 17.49 15.00 -0.97
CA GLY A 43 16.76 14.79 0.27
C GLY A 43 15.25 14.83 0.06
N MET A 44 14.75 15.88 -0.60
CA MET A 44 13.33 16.04 -0.93
C MET A 44 12.81 14.89 -1.79
N TYR A 45 13.55 14.52 -2.84
CA TYR A 45 13.16 13.40 -3.70
C TYR A 45 13.11 12.09 -2.93
N ARG A 46 14.10 11.82 -2.07
CA ARG A 46 14.15 10.60 -1.26
C ARG A 46 13.00 10.54 -0.26
N GLN A 47 12.66 11.68 0.36
CA GLN A 47 11.52 11.80 1.27
C GLN A 47 10.20 11.53 0.53
N ALA A 48 9.95 12.21 -0.59
CA ALA A 48 8.76 12.00 -1.41
C ALA A 48 8.63 10.55 -1.91
N ARG A 49 9.75 9.92 -2.30
CA ARG A 49 9.78 8.50 -2.70
C ARG A 49 9.46 7.58 -1.52
N SER A 50 9.94 7.90 -0.32
CA SER A 50 9.65 7.13 0.88
C SER A 50 8.16 7.20 1.25
N GLU A 51 7.54 8.37 1.10
CA GLU A 51 6.10 8.57 1.31
C GLU A 51 5.26 7.79 0.30
N ARG A 52 5.64 7.81 -0.99
CA ARG A 52 5.00 6.95 -2.01
C ARG A 52 5.07 5.47 -1.61
N ILE A 53 6.25 4.97 -1.22
CA ILE A 53 6.40 3.57 -0.80
C ILE A 53 5.56 3.27 0.44
N ALA A 54 5.51 4.19 1.41
CA ALA A 54 4.70 4.05 2.61
C ALA A 54 3.20 3.98 2.28
N SER A 55 2.72 4.82 1.36
CA SER A 55 1.34 4.78 0.87
C SER A 55 1.02 3.45 0.18
N ILE A 56 1.86 2.98 -0.75
CA ILE A 56 1.68 1.68 -1.42
C ILE A 56 1.62 0.55 -0.38
N ARG A 57 2.54 0.56 0.59
CA ARG A 57 2.58 -0.44 1.67
C ARG A 57 1.33 -0.37 2.54
N GLY A 58 0.82 0.83 2.83
CA GLY A 58 -0.41 1.04 3.58
C GLY A 58 -1.61 0.40 2.88
N ASP A 59 -1.79 0.62 1.58
CA ASP A 59 -2.91 0.04 0.84
C ASP A 59 -2.77 -1.47 0.67
N CYS A 60 -1.56 -1.96 0.45
CA CYS A 60 -1.29 -3.40 0.45
C CYS A 60 -1.52 -4.04 1.83
N ALA A 61 -1.20 -3.33 2.93
CA ALA A 61 -1.48 -3.77 4.29
C ALA A 61 -2.98 -3.81 4.58
N LYS A 62 -3.77 -2.86 4.07
CA LYS A 62 -5.24 -2.94 4.12
C LYS A 62 -5.75 -4.18 3.37
N LYS A 63 -5.23 -4.45 2.16
CA LYS A 63 -5.57 -5.67 1.40
C LYS A 63 -5.24 -6.94 2.18
N ALA A 64 -4.08 -6.98 2.86
CA ALA A 64 -3.71 -8.09 3.74
C ALA A 64 -4.61 -8.19 4.99
N GLY A 65 -4.95 -7.07 5.61
CA GLY A 65 -5.87 -7.00 6.75
C GLY A 65 -7.26 -7.52 6.42
N PHE A 66 -7.80 -7.19 5.24
CA PHE A 66 -9.04 -7.80 4.75
C PHE A 66 -8.91 -9.32 4.58
N GLY A 67 -7.77 -9.81 4.09
CA GLY A 67 -7.51 -11.25 4.01
C GLY A 67 -7.51 -11.93 5.38
N LEU A 68 -6.89 -11.31 6.40
CA LEU A 68 -6.92 -11.78 7.78
C LEU A 68 -8.33 -11.77 8.37
N LEU A 69 -9.17 -10.79 8.03
CA LEU A 69 -10.55 -10.74 8.47
C LEU A 69 -11.38 -11.91 7.90
N TRP A 70 -11.13 -12.32 6.65
CA TRP A 70 -11.71 -13.52 6.07
C TRP A 70 -11.29 -14.80 6.80
N PHE A 71 -10.02 -14.89 7.22
CA PHE A 71 -9.56 -16.00 8.06
C PHE A 71 -10.22 -15.99 9.44
N ALA A 72 -10.35 -14.83 10.08
CA ALA A 72 -11.05 -14.70 11.36
C ALA A 72 -12.52 -15.12 11.25
N GLY A 73 -13.20 -14.73 10.16
CA GLY A 73 -14.57 -15.17 9.88
C GLY A 73 -14.67 -16.68 9.65
N ALA A 74 -13.74 -17.27 8.90
CA ALA A 74 -13.68 -18.72 8.68
C ALA A 74 -13.44 -19.49 9.98
N ALA A 75 -12.50 -19.02 10.81
CA ALA A 75 -12.19 -19.61 12.11
C ALA A 75 -13.35 -19.46 13.11
N GLY A 76 -14.04 -18.32 13.09
CA GLY A 76 -15.24 -18.06 13.88
C GLY A 76 -16.38 -19.00 13.50
N LEU A 77 -16.64 -19.16 12.19
CA LEU A 77 -17.67 -20.07 11.69
C LEU A 77 -17.33 -21.53 12.05
N PHE A 78 -16.08 -21.95 11.86
CA PHE A 78 -15.63 -23.27 12.27
C PHE A 78 -15.85 -23.50 13.77
N SER A 79 -15.39 -22.58 14.61
CA SER A 79 -15.50 -22.68 16.07
C SER A 79 -16.96 -22.70 16.54
N ALA A 80 -17.82 -21.87 15.95
CA ALA A 80 -19.24 -21.80 16.30
C ALA A 80 -19.96 -23.13 16.03
N PHE A 81 -19.70 -23.77 14.88
CA PHE A 81 -20.34 -25.05 14.56
C PHE A 81 -19.71 -26.23 15.30
N TRP A 82 -18.38 -26.23 15.45
CA TRP A 82 -17.68 -27.31 16.14
C TRP A 82 -18.03 -27.36 17.64
N TYR A 83 -17.93 -26.23 18.33
CA TYR A 83 -18.16 -26.15 19.77
C TYR A 83 -19.62 -25.83 20.14
N GLY A 84 -20.34 -25.06 19.33
CA GLY A 84 -21.72 -24.67 19.62
C GLY A 84 -22.76 -25.69 19.18
N VAL A 85 -22.59 -26.26 17.98
CA VAL A 85 -23.56 -27.22 17.40
C VAL A 85 -23.13 -28.67 17.62
N GLY A 86 -21.87 -28.91 18.02
CA GLY A 86 -21.33 -30.25 18.29
C GLY A 86 -20.98 -31.05 17.03
N GLY A 87 -20.95 -30.39 15.86
CA GLY A 87 -20.62 -31.03 14.60
C GLY A 87 -20.66 -30.06 13.41
N ILE A 88 -19.81 -30.32 12.42
CA ILE A 88 -19.77 -29.53 11.18
C ILE A 88 -20.33 -30.34 10.03
N THR A 89 -21.31 -29.77 9.33
CA THR A 89 -21.81 -30.34 8.07
C THR A 89 -20.84 -30.08 6.94
N ARG A 90 -20.84 -30.96 5.92
CA ARG A 90 -20.00 -30.81 4.72
C ARG A 90 -20.17 -29.45 4.04
N ASN A 91 -21.40 -28.92 4.01
CA ASN A 91 -21.70 -27.62 3.40
C ASN A 91 -21.03 -26.47 4.16
N VAL A 92 -21.08 -26.48 5.49
CA VAL A 92 -20.40 -25.46 6.32
C VAL A 92 -18.90 -25.57 6.17
N LEU A 93 -18.34 -26.78 6.13
CA LEU A 93 -16.92 -26.99 5.91
C LEU A 93 -16.47 -26.42 4.54
N MET A 94 -17.25 -26.61 3.48
CA MET A 94 -16.97 -26.01 2.16
C MET A 94 -16.97 -24.48 2.20
N ILE A 95 -17.91 -23.86 2.94
CA ILE A 95 -17.94 -22.41 3.12
C ILE A 95 -16.68 -21.93 3.85
N VAL A 96 -16.26 -22.60 4.93
CA VAL A 96 -15.02 -22.30 5.66
C VAL A 96 -13.81 -22.37 4.73
N TRP A 97 -13.73 -23.39 3.88
CA TRP A 97 -12.65 -23.54 2.90
C TRP A 97 -12.64 -22.41 1.86
N VAL A 98 -13.79 -22.02 1.34
CA VAL A 98 -13.89 -20.89 0.38
C VAL A 98 -13.45 -19.59 1.05
N CYS A 99 -13.92 -19.31 2.27
CA CYS A 99 -13.52 -18.14 3.05
C CYS A 99 -12.01 -18.12 3.31
N ALA A 100 -11.43 -19.28 3.67
CA ALA A 100 -10.00 -19.42 3.90
C ALA A 100 -9.20 -19.22 2.60
N ALA A 101 -9.68 -19.72 1.46
CA ALA A 101 -9.02 -19.52 0.16
C ALA A 101 -9.04 -18.04 -0.27
N ILE A 102 -10.18 -17.35 -0.10
CA ILE A 102 -10.29 -15.90 -0.36
C ILE A 102 -9.37 -15.11 0.58
N GLY A 103 -9.35 -15.49 1.87
CA GLY A 103 -8.45 -14.92 2.86
C GLY A 103 -6.99 -15.09 2.47
N ALA A 104 -6.58 -16.30 2.08
CA ALA A 104 -5.23 -16.62 1.64
C ALA A 104 -4.82 -15.78 0.43
N TRP A 105 -5.68 -15.73 -0.59
CA TRP A 105 -5.44 -14.94 -1.80
C TRP A 105 -5.20 -13.46 -1.49
N LYS A 106 -6.07 -12.84 -0.69
CA LYS A 106 -5.93 -11.42 -0.32
C LYS A 106 -4.73 -11.16 0.58
N THR A 107 -4.46 -12.04 1.55
CA THR A 107 -3.30 -11.93 2.45
C THR A 107 -2.00 -12.04 1.68
N ILE A 108 -1.84 -13.06 0.83
CA ILE A 108 -0.64 -13.26 0.01
C ILE A 108 -0.47 -12.09 -0.96
N GLY A 109 -1.53 -11.68 -1.66
CA GLY A 109 -1.49 -10.54 -2.57
C GLY A 109 -1.06 -9.24 -1.87
N GLY A 110 -1.58 -8.99 -0.66
CA GLY A 110 -1.17 -7.85 0.16
C GLY A 110 0.29 -7.93 0.60
N LEU A 111 0.75 -9.08 1.11
CA LEU A 111 2.14 -9.28 1.53
C LEU A 111 3.13 -9.14 0.37
N VAL A 112 2.83 -9.73 -0.78
CA VAL A 112 3.62 -9.58 -2.00
C VAL A 112 3.64 -8.12 -2.45
N GLY A 113 2.51 -7.42 -2.36
CA GLY A 113 2.42 -5.98 -2.64
C GLY A 113 3.31 -5.12 -1.72
N ILE A 114 3.37 -5.44 -0.43
CA ILE A 114 4.27 -4.77 0.54
C ILE A 114 5.74 -5.03 0.19
N ALA A 115 6.09 -6.28 -0.11
CA ALA A 115 7.45 -6.68 -0.44
C ALA A 115 7.95 -6.04 -1.76
N THR A 116 7.04 -5.90 -2.72
CA THR A 116 7.34 -5.35 -4.06
C THR A 116 7.10 -3.84 -4.18
N ALA A 117 6.62 -3.16 -3.12
CA ALA A 117 6.28 -1.73 -3.14
C ALA A 117 7.42 -0.82 -3.63
N ALA A 118 8.67 -1.18 -3.34
CA ALA A 118 9.85 -0.42 -3.77
C ALA A 118 10.13 -0.51 -5.28
N TYR A 119 9.59 -1.54 -5.94
CA TYR A 119 9.81 -1.84 -7.36
C TYR A 119 8.61 -1.51 -8.25
N LYS A 120 7.44 -1.21 -7.66
CA LYS A 120 6.24 -0.83 -8.41
C LYS A 120 6.42 0.51 -9.11
N ARG A 121 6.35 0.47 -10.44
CA ARG A 121 6.25 1.61 -11.36
C ARG A 121 4.79 1.82 -11.74
N GLY A 122 4.43 3.03 -12.16
CA GLY A 122 3.07 3.47 -12.47
C GLY A 122 2.46 4.42 -11.43
N SER A 123 1.43 5.16 -11.83
CA SER A 123 0.71 6.08 -10.95
C SER A 123 0.04 5.31 -9.81
N LEU A 124 0.11 5.87 -8.60
CA LEU A 124 -0.67 5.38 -7.46
C LEU A 124 -2.19 5.34 -7.72
N ALA A 125 -2.70 6.22 -8.59
CA ALA A 125 -4.12 6.27 -8.96
C ALA A 125 -4.59 5.04 -9.77
N ASP A 126 -3.66 4.34 -10.43
CA ASP A 126 -3.96 3.18 -11.28
C ASP A 126 -3.74 1.84 -10.53
N MET A 127 -3.36 1.87 -9.25
CA MET A 127 -3.00 0.67 -8.47
C MET A 127 -4.15 0.00 -7.71
N ASP A 128 -5.38 0.47 -7.89
CA ASP A 128 -6.58 -0.10 -7.27
C ASP A 128 -7.20 -1.26 -8.06
#